data_AF-A0AA39KV69-F1
#
_entry.id   AF-A0AA39KV69-F1
#
_cell.length_a   1.000
_cell.length_b   1.000
_cell.length_c   1.000
_cell.angle_alpha   90.00
_cell.angle_beta   90.00
_cell.angle_gamma   90.00
#
_symmetry.space_group_name_H-M   'P 1'
#
loop_
_entity.id
_entity.type
_entity.pdbx_description
1 polymer ?
#
loop_
_entity_poly.entity_id
_entity_poly.type
_entity_poly.pdbx_seq_one_letter_code
_entity_poly.pdbx_strand_id
1 'polypeptide(L)'
;MKTPLYSEAASNPLCEIRSAQIDKITVPPSISIITRLTPDNERKISIKRIKYKDALLTTKCPDNTVLLSNNTILQINEIYIPPHENEGSIQICGITLKIINPIFTYPCDSNDLKMWVTKKNSDDVEICLLNAVHVKMILTIDEGIEFVLIAFIEDPGQLQNIDIVPINWIYYNSKNDKLYCPFIDVCNEHNVKLLNSLVKRRSSPLRSWKSYAIDIRGTANTYNEAIKKVKKLTSQPHVFSTEDEEHAL
;
A
#
# COMPACT_ATOMS: atom_id res chain seq x y z
N MET A 1 -54.00 -9.01 51.27
CA MET A 1 -54.64 -9.94 50.33
C MET A 1 -53.63 -10.25 49.21
N LYS A 2 -53.26 -11.54 49.12
CA LYS A 2 -52.68 -12.33 48.01
C LYS A 2 -51.76 -11.63 46.98
N THR A 3 -50.46 -11.88 47.14
CA THR A 3 -49.44 -11.96 46.07
C THR A 3 -49.63 -13.25 45.26
N PRO A 4 -49.55 -13.25 43.92
CA PRO A 4 -49.40 -14.49 43.16
C PRO A 4 -47.92 -14.77 42.87
N LEU A 5 -47.47 -15.94 43.31
CA LEU A 5 -46.30 -16.65 42.80
C LEU A 5 -46.56 -17.07 41.35
N TYR A 6 -45.65 -16.76 40.44
CA TYR A 6 -45.52 -17.47 39.17
C TYR A 6 -44.15 -18.14 39.10
N SER A 7 -44.19 -19.45 39.33
CA SER A 7 -43.23 -20.44 38.87
C SER A 7 -43.44 -20.70 37.38
N GLU A 8 -42.35 -20.87 36.63
CA GLU A 8 -42.10 -22.06 35.78
C GLU A 8 -40.82 -21.84 34.95
N ALA A 9 -39.75 -22.52 35.38
CA ALA A 9 -38.53 -22.66 34.60
C ALA A 9 -38.75 -23.80 33.60
N ALA A 10 -39.03 -23.47 32.35
CA ALA A 10 -39.03 -24.43 31.25
C ALA A 10 -37.58 -24.71 30.83
N SER A 11 -37.08 -25.89 31.20
CA SER A 11 -35.81 -26.43 30.72
C SER A 11 -35.94 -26.85 29.25
N ASN A 12 -35.40 -26.04 28.35
CA ASN A 12 -35.27 -26.41 26.94
C ASN A 12 -34.26 -27.58 26.79
N PRO A 13 -34.63 -28.69 26.13
CA PRO A 13 -33.68 -29.73 25.80
C PRO A 13 -32.72 -29.21 24.71
N LEU A 14 -31.46 -29.03 25.08
CA LEU A 14 -30.37 -28.76 24.15
C LEU A 14 -30.28 -29.93 23.17
N CYS A 15 -30.71 -29.69 21.93
CA CYS A 15 -30.51 -30.59 20.81
C CYS A 15 -29.01 -30.63 20.49
N GLU A 16 -28.30 -31.62 21.03
CA GLU A 16 -26.92 -31.94 20.65
C GLU A 16 -26.89 -32.40 19.18
N ILE A 17 -26.73 -31.45 18.26
CA ILE A 17 -26.39 -31.76 16.88
C ILE A 17 -24.95 -32.27 16.88
N ARG A 18 -24.79 -33.59 16.85
CA ARG A 18 -23.50 -34.25 16.60
C ARG A 18 -23.06 -33.92 15.17
N SER A 19 -22.29 -32.85 15.01
CA SER A 19 -21.63 -32.53 13.76
C SER A 19 -20.64 -33.65 13.44
N ALA A 20 -20.97 -34.48 12.46
CA ALA A 20 -20.04 -35.45 11.91
C ALA A 20 -18.80 -34.71 11.39
N GLN A 21 -17.62 -35.06 11.92
CA GLN A 21 -16.35 -34.57 11.41
C GLN A 21 -16.18 -35.14 9.99
N ILE A 22 -16.45 -34.31 9.00
CA ILE A 22 -16.10 -34.62 7.61
C ILE A 22 -14.61 -34.39 7.51
N ASP A 23 -13.84 -35.47 7.39
CA ASP A 23 -12.42 -35.42 7.08
C ASP A 23 -12.24 -34.72 5.72
N LYS A 24 -11.91 -33.43 5.77
CA LYS A 24 -11.62 -32.65 4.57
C LYS A 24 -10.32 -33.16 3.98
N ILE A 25 -10.42 -33.92 2.90
CA ILE A 25 -9.28 -34.29 2.06
C ILE A 25 -8.58 -33.00 1.63
N THR A 26 -7.39 -32.76 2.17
CA THR A 26 -6.61 -31.56 1.87
C THR A 26 -5.75 -31.83 0.66
N VAL A 27 -6.14 -31.30 -0.49
CA VAL A 27 -5.32 -31.36 -1.71
C VAL A 27 -4.06 -30.54 -1.48
N PRO A 28 -2.85 -31.09 -1.76
CA PRO A 28 -1.62 -30.32 -1.65
C PRO A 28 -1.67 -29.06 -2.52
N PRO A 29 -1.14 -27.92 -2.05
CA PRO A 29 -1.12 -26.71 -2.84
C PRO A 29 -0.23 -26.90 -4.08
N SER A 30 -0.76 -26.54 -5.25
CA SER A 30 0.03 -26.55 -6.49
C SER A 30 1.06 -25.42 -6.49
N ILE A 31 2.29 -25.74 -6.86
CA ILE A 31 3.39 -24.78 -7.02
C ILE A 31 3.75 -24.71 -8.50
N SER A 32 3.82 -23.50 -9.06
CA SER A 32 4.37 -23.30 -10.41
C SER A 32 5.32 -22.11 -10.45
N ILE A 33 6.58 -22.36 -10.78
CA ILE A 33 7.61 -21.32 -10.90
C ILE A 33 7.50 -20.65 -12.27
N ILE A 34 7.22 -19.35 -12.30
CA ILE A 34 6.97 -18.60 -13.53
C ILE A 34 8.26 -17.99 -14.09
N THR A 35 9.13 -17.48 -13.21
CA THR A 35 10.37 -16.83 -13.64
C THR A 35 11.51 -17.18 -12.70
N ARG A 36 12.55 -17.82 -13.27
CA ARG A 36 13.80 -18.18 -12.59
C ARG A 36 14.92 -17.28 -13.08
N LEU A 37 15.85 -16.95 -12.20
CA LEU A 37 17.16 -16.46 -12.57
C LEU A 37 18.14 -17.63 -12.67
N THR A 38 19.20 -17.45 -13.47
CA THR A 38 20.31 -18.40 -13.49
C THR A 38 20.90 -18.52 -12.09
N PRO A 39 21.41 -19.70 -11.70
CA PRO A 39 22.07 -19.86 -10.41
C PRO A 39 23.18 -18.83 -10.24
N ASP A 40 23.30 -18.28 -9.05
CA ASP A 40 24.46 -17.45 -8.69
C ASP A 40 25.71 -18.31 -8.44
N ASN A 41 26.82 -17.66 -8.07
CA ASN A 41 28.07 -18.34 -7.73
C ASN A 41 27.92 -19.33 -6.56
N GLU A 42 26.86 -19.19 -5.75
CA GLU A 42 26.56 -20.03 -4.59
C GLU A 42 25.61 -21.19 -4.95
N ARG A 43 25.24 -21.36 -6.23
CA ARG A 43 24.26 -22.33 -6.74
C ARG A 43 22.84 -22.12 -6.19
N LYS A 44 22.56 -20.94 -5.65
CA LYS A 44 21.22 -20.55 -5.22
C LYS A 44 20.41 -20.16 -6.46
N ILE A 45 19.18 -20.64 -6.54
CA ILE A 45 18.28 -20.33 -7.67
C ILE A 45 17.28 -19.27 -7.21
N SER A 46 17.52 -18.01 -7.55
CA SER A 46 16.58 -16.93 -7.26
C SER A 46 15.33 -17.01 -8.15
N ILE A 47 14.17 -16.82 -7.55
CA ILE A 47 12.85 -16.86 -8.18
C ILE A 47 12.25 -15.45 -8.13
N LYS A 48 11.85 -14.90 -9.29
CA LYS A 48 11.21 -13.58 -9.35
C LYS A 48 9.69 -13.65 -9.13
N ARG A 49 9.06 -14.74 -9.60
CA ARG A 49 7.60 -14.93 -9.63
C ARG A 49 7.24 -16.40 -9.48
N ILE A 50 6.30 -16.70 -8.59
CA ILE A 50 5.79 -18.04 -8.33
C ILE A 50 4.28 -17.99 -8.07
N LYS A 51 3.53 -18.96 -8.60
CA LYS A 51 2.12 -19.16 -8.24
C LYS A 51 2.05 -20.20 -7.13
N TYR A 52 1.39 -19.86 -6.02
CA TYR A 52 1.24 -20.69 -4.85
C TYR A 52 -0.14 -20.45 -4.22
N LYS A 53 -0.92 -21.52 -3.97
CA LYS A 53 -2.31 -21.44 -3.46
C LYS A 53 -3.17 -20.45 -4.25
N ASP A 54 -3.09 -20.53 -5.58
CA ASP A 54 -3.75 -19.61 -6.53
C ASP A 54 -3.36 -18.12 -6.44
N ALA A 55 -2.42 -17.75 -5.58
CA ALA A 55 -1.86 -16.42 -5.50
C ALA A 55 -0.53 -16.32 -6.26
N LEU A 56 -0.32 -15.20 -6.95
CA LEU A 56 0.97 -14.84 -7.54
C LEU A 56 1.83 -14.12 -6.49
N LEU A 57 2.92 -14.74 -6.06
CA LEU A 57 3.93 -14.14 -5.19
C LEU A 57 5.09 -13.59 -6.01
N THR A 58 5.59 -12.42 -5.63
CA THR A 58 6.72 -11.75 -6.28
C THR A 58 7.54 -10.96 -5.27
N THR A 59 8.77 -10.61 -5.64
CA THR A 59 9.64 -9.69 -4.89
C THR A 59 9.35 -8.22 -5.19
N LYS A 60 8.48 -7.92 -6.16
CA LYS A 60 8.14 -6.55 -6.57
C LYS A 60 6.93 -5.99 -5.81
N CYS A 61 7.10 -4.78 -5.27
CA CYS A 61 6.01 -3.96 -4.73
C CYS A 61 4.98 -3.63 -5.84
N PRO A 62 3.67 -3.51 -5.52
CA PRO A 62 3.04 -3.63 -4.19
C PRO A 62 2.70 -5.08 -3.78
N ASP A 63 2.91 -6.03 -4.68
CA ASP A 63 2.47 -7.43 -4.56
C ASP A 63 3.45 -8.35 -3.81
N ASN A 64 4.37 -7.76 -3.04
CA ASN A 64 5.43 -8.49 -2.35
C ASN A 64 5.17 -8.66 -0.85
N THR A 65 3.91 -8.68 -0.40
CA THR A 65 3.59 -8.85 1.02
C THR A 65 2.77 -10.11 1.24
N VAL A 66 3.07 -10.85 2.30
CA VAL A 66 2.36 -12.06 2.69
C VAL A 66 2.07 -12.08 4.19
N LEU A 67 0.99 -12.74 4.57
CA LEU A 67 0.71 -13.13 5.95
C LEU A 67 1.15 -14.58 6.13
N LEU A 68 1.99 -14.81 7.12
CA LEU A 68 2.49 -16.13 7.49
C LEU A 68 1.51 -16.83 8.45
N SER A 69 1.64 -18.16 8.60
CA SER A 69 0.79 -18.97 9.48
C SER A 69 0.93 -18.64 10.97
N ASN A 70 2.02 -17.95 11.36
CA ASN A 70 2.25 -17.44 12.71
C ASN A 70 1.69 -16.01 12.93
N ASN A 71 0.87 -15.50 12.00
CA ASN A 71 0.36 -14.12 11.96
C ASN A 71 1.42 -13.03 11.75
N THR A 72 2.66 -13.37 11.42
CA THR A 72 3.65 -12.38 11.01
C THR A 72 3.36 -11.89 9.59
N ILE A 73 3.42 -10.57 9.37
CA ILE A 73 3.36 -9.97 8.03
C ILE A 73 4.79 -9.82 7.52
N LEU A 74 5.08 -10.41 6.37
CA LEU A 74 6.41 -10.41 5.76
C LEU A 74 6.38 -9.68 4.42
N GLN A 75 7.24 -8.66 4.26
CA GLN A 75 7.55 -8.07 2.96
C GLN A 75 8.68 -8.86 2.30
N ILE A 76 8.36 -9.55 1.22
CA ILE A 76 9.26 -10.39 0.44
C ILE A 76 10.31 -9.53 -0.25
N ASN A 77 11.57 -9.80 0.09
CA ASN A 77 12.74 -9.27 -0.61
C ASN A 77 13.28 -10.29 -1.61
N GLU A 78 13.26 -11.57 -1.24
CA GLU A 78 13.81 -12.65 -2.05
C GLU A 78 13.00 -13.94 -1.93
N ILE A 79 12.90 -14.67 -3.03
CA ILE A 79 12.38 -16.05 -3.08
C ILE A 79 13.47 -16.89 -3.74
N TYR A 80 13.84 -18.02 -3.17
CA TYR A 80 14.91 -18.85 -3.74
C TYR A 80 14.78 -20.33 -3.38
N ILE A 81 15.46 -21.17 -4.17
CA ILE A 81 15.76 -22.56 -3.80
C ILE A 81 17.18 -22.58 -3.25
N PRO A 82 17.41 -23.08 -2.02
CA PRO A 82 18.74 -23.18 -1.44
C PRO A 82 19.68 -24.06 -2.29
N PRO A 83 21.01 -23.90 -2.15
CA PRO A 83 21.97 -24.75 -2.85
C PRO A 83 21.71 -26.23 -2.57
N HIS A 84 21.77 -27.06 -3.61
CA HIS A 84 21.58 -28.51 -3.53
C HIS A 84 20.17 -29.00 -3.13
N GLU A 85 19.20 -28.11 -3.04
CA GLU A 85 17.82 -28.43 -2.70
C GLU A 85 16.90 -28.48 -3.93
N ASN A 86 15.67 -28.96 -3.73
CA ASN A 86 14.64 -29.04 -4.78
C ASN A 86 13.51 -28.02 -4.57
N GLU A 87 12.52 -28.03 -5.47
CA GLU A 87 11.38 -27.10 -5.45
C GLU A 87 10.47 -27.25 -4.21
N GLY A 88 10.57 -28.34 -3.45
CA GLY A 88 9.90 -28.52 -2.17
C GLY A 88 10.51 -27.69 -1.03
N SER A 89 11.76 -27.22 -1.21
CA SER A 89 12.54 -26.50 -0.20
C SER A 89 12.59 -24.98 -0.49
N ILE A 90 11.65 -24.44 -1.27
CA ILE A 90 11.62 -23.00 -1.59
C ILE A 90 11.51 -22.19 -0.30
N GLN A 91 12.43 -21.24 -0.16
CA GLN A 91 12.49 -20.29 0.95
C GLN A 91 12.12 -18.88 0.47
N ILE A 92 11.53 -18.13 1.39
CA ILE A 92 11.19 -16.71 1.25
C ILE A 92 11.96 -15.97 2.32
N CYS A 93 12.70 -14.94 1.91
CA CYS A 93 13.42 -14.03 2.79
C CYS A 93 12.82 -12.63 2.65
N GLY A 94 12.62 -11.96 3.77
CA GLY A 94 11.95 -10.67 3.79
C GLY A 94 12.15 -9.90 5.08
N ILE A 95 11.54 -8.73 5.14
CA ILE A 95 11.51 -7.89 6.34
C ILE A 95 10.14 -8.01 6.99
N THR A 96 10.11 -8.15 8.30
CA THR A 96 8.83 -8.21 9.04
C THR A 96 8.18 -6.83 9.14
N LEU A 97 6.86 -6.82 9.03
CA LEU A 97 6.03 -5.62 9.20
C LEU A 97 5.26 -5.71 10.51
N LYS A 98 5.39 -4.69 11.36
CA LYS A 98 4.64 -4.59 12.62
C LYS A 98 3.32 -3.88 12.38
N ILE A 99 2.22 -4.48 12.83
CA ILE A 99 0.90 -3.83 12.87
C ILE A 99 0.96 -2.68 13.88
N ILE A 100 0.58 -1.48 13.42
CA ILE A 100 0.54 -0.26 14.22
C ILE A 100 -0.89 0.05 14.65
N ASN A 101 -1.80 0.18 13.68
CA ASN A 101 -3.19 0.56 13.92
C ASN A 101 -4.14 -0.18 12.96
N PRO A 102 -5.40 -0.44 13.35
CA PRO A 102 -6.45 -0.83 12.41
C PRO A 102 -6.74 0.34 11.43
N ILE A 103 -7.06 0.02 10.17
CA ILE A 103 -7.47 1.04 9.17
C ILE A 103 -8.93 1.42 9.39
N PHE A 104 -9.77 0.42 9.60
CA PHE A 104 -11.21 0.55 9.83
C PHE A 104 -11.57 0.19 11.26
N THR A 105 -12.48 0.97 11.81
CA THR A 105 -13.22 0.67 13.03
C THR A 105 -14.70 0.50 12.68
N TYR A 106 -15.55 0.27 13.68
CA TYR A 106 -16.99 0.07 13.52
C TYR A 106 -17.59 1.00 12.42
N PRO A 107 -18.40 0.47 11.49
CA PRO A 107 -19.02 -0.87 11.50
C PRO A 107 -18.17 -2.00 10.89
N CYS A 108 -17.00 -1.71 10.34
CA CYS A 108 -16.16 -2.71 9.66
C CYS A 108 -14.85 -2.91 10.42
N ASP A 109 -14.69 -4.03 11.13
CA ASP A 109 -13.47 -4.30 11.89
C ASP A 109 -12.33 -4.71 10.96
N SER A 110 -11.18 -4.05 11.13
CA SER A 110 -9.94 -4.35 10.42
C SER A 110 -9.46 -5.79 10.58
N ASN A 111 -9.78 -6.44 11.69
CA ASN A 111 -9.39 -7.83 11.94
C ASN A 111 -10.15 -8.80 11.03
N ASP A 112 -11.44 -8.52 10.78
CA ASP A 112 -12.27 -9.33 9.87
C ASP A 112 -11.82 -9.14 8.41
N LEU A 113 -11.47 -7.90 8.05
CA LEU A 113 -10.99 -7.56 6.71
C LEU A 113 -9.52 -7.89 6.48
N LYS A 114 -8.76 -8.15 7.55
CA LYS A 114 -7.29 -8.29 7.55
C LYS A 114 -6.58 -7.07 6.96
N MET A 115 -6.95 -5.87 7.42
CA MET A 115 -6.45 -4.60 6.90
C MET A 115 -5.88 -3.72 8.01
N TRP A 116 -4.58 -3.44 7.98
CA TRP A 116 -3.92 -2.68 9.03
C TRP A 116 -2.92 -1.68 8.48
N VAL A 117 -2.67 -0.61 9.24
CA VAL A 117 -1.50 0.24 9.08
C VAL A 117 -0.31 -0.52 9.64
N THR A 118 0.69 -0.76 8.80
CA THR A 118 1.92 -1.47 9.18
C THR A 118 3.13 -0.56 9.10
N LYS A 119 4.17 -0.86 9.87
CA LYS A 119 5.48 -0.21 9.79
C LYS A 119 6.57 -1.26 9.60
N LYS A 120 7.57 -0.99 8.77
CA LYS A 120 8.74 -1.84 8.60
C LYS A 120 9.52 -1.94 9.91
N ASN A 121 9.91 -3.16 10.28
CA ASN A 121 10.91 -3.38 11.30
C ASN A 121 12.25 -3.67 10.62
N SER A 122 13.04 -2.63 10.33
CA SER A 122 14.20 -2.68 9.41
C SER A 122 15.25 -3.72 9.77
N ASP A 123 15.30 -4.14 11.04
CA ASP A 123 16.36 -4.97 11.58
C ASP A 123 15.97 -6.45 11.63
N ASP A 124 14.68 -6.77 11.42
CA ASP A 124 14.14 -8.12 11.52
C ASP A 124 13.98 -8.74 10.13
N VAL A 125 15.08 -9.31 9.64
CA VAL A 125 15.06 -10.19 8.47
C VAL A 125 14.59 -11.57 8.90
N GLU A 126 13.53 -12.07 8.26
CA GLU A 126 12.98 -13.40 8.52
C GLU A 126 13.09 -14.27 7.26
N ILE A 127 13.49 -15.52 7.46
CA ILE A 127 13.53 -16.56 6.43
C ILE A 127 12.50 -17.62 6.81
N CYS A 128 11.60 -17.93 5.89
CA CYS A 128 10.58 -18.95 6.09
C CYS A 128 10.45 -19.85 4.85
N LEU A 129 9.86 -21.04 5.03
CA LEU A 129 9.50 -21.91 3.92
C LEU A 129 8.26 -21.36 3.20
N LEU A 130 8.14 -21.63 1.89
CA LEU A 130 6.95 -21.26 1.11
C LEU A 130 5.64 -21.79 1.74
N ASN A 131 5.69 -22.96 2.39
CA ASN A 131 4.51 -23.55 3.02
C ASN A 131 3.98 -22.74 4.21
N ALA A 132 4.81 -21.89 4.83
CA ALA A 132 4.41 -20.99 5.91
C ALA A 132 3.54 -19.83 5.43
N VAL A 133 3.49 -19.55 4.12
CA VAL A 133 2.62 -18.51 3.55
C VAL A 133 1.16 -18.94 3.71
N HIS A 134 0.42 -18.17 4.52
CA HIS A 134 -1.00 -18.37 4.74
C HIS A 134 -1.82 -17.70 3.64
N VAL A 135 -1.59 -16.40 3.39
CA VAL A 135 -2.30 -15.63 2.36
C VAL A 135 -1.42 -14.50 1.80
N LYS A 136 -1.64 -14.14 0.53
CA LYS A 136 -1.05 -12.94 -0.08
C LYS A 136 -1.76 -11.69 0.42
N MET A 137 -0.99 -10.67 0.77
CA MET A 137 -1.48 -9.35 1.18
C MET A 137 -1.15 -8.32 0.11
N ILE A 138 -2.03 -7.34 -0.08
CA ILE A 138 -1.74 -6.18 -0.94
C ILE A 138 -1.31 -5.04 -0.02
N LEU A 139 -0.09 -4.54 -0.22
CA LEU A 139 0.42 -3.42 0.54
C LEU A 139 0.15 -2.13 -0.22
N THR A 140 -0.74 -1.30 0.31
CA THR A 140 -0.86 0.10 -0.11
C THR A 140 0.20 0.90 0.64
N ILE A 141 1.34 1.12 -0.01
CA ILE A 141 2.41 1.93 0.56
C ILE A 141 2.00 3.40 0.49
N ASP A 142 1.71 4.01 1.63
CA ASP A 142 1.64 5.49 1.78
C ASP A 142 3.06 6.09 1.95
N GLU A 143 4.08 5.23 2.11
CA GLU A 143 5.48 5.64 2.20
C GLU A 143 6.03 6.00 0.83
N GLY A 144 5.91 7.26 0.45
CA GLY A 144 6.80 7.80 -0.55
C GLY A 144 6.34 9.10 -1.13
N ILE A 145 5.05 9.31 -1.32
CA ILE A 145 4.57 10.51 -2.01
C ILE A 145 4.71 11.70 -1.06
N GLU A 146 5.88 12.33 -1.09
CA GLU A 146 6.15 13.53 -0.33
C GLU A 146 5.67 14.76 -1.09
N PHE A 147 5.73 14.70 -2.43
CA PHE A 147 5.44 15.81 -3.32
C PHE A 147 4.41 15.44 -4.37
N VAL A 148 3.61 16.42 -4.74
CA VAL A 148 2.55 16.32 -5.72
C VAL A 148 2.71 17.48 -6.70
N LEU A 149 2.54 17.18 -7.97
CA LEU A 149 2.55 18.16 -9.04
C LEU A 149 1.10 18.60 -9.24
N ILE A 150 0.83 19.87 -8.98
CA ILE A 150 -0.53 20.43 -8.98
C ILE A 150 -0.69 21.39 -10.15
N ALA A 151 -1.86 21.37 -10.79
CA ALA A 151 -2.29 22.38 -11.73
C ALA A 151 -3.43 23.18 -11.10
N PHE A 152 -3.31 24.50 -11.06
CA PHE A 152 -4.40 25.36 -10.58
C PHE A 152 -5.55 25.37 -11.58
N ILE A 153 -6.77 25.14 -11.09
CA ILE A 153 -7.99 25.21 -11.88
C ILE A 153 -8.39 26.69 -11.97
N GLU A 154 -7.74 27.44 -12.86
CA GLU A 154 -8.18 28.79 -13.27
C GLU A 154 -8.94 28.73 -14.61
N ASP A 155 -9.54 29.86 -15.01
CA ASP A 155 -10.50 29.95 -16.12
C ASP A 155 -10.00 29.24 -17.41
N PRO A 156 -10.90 28.55 -18.13
CA PRO A 156 -10.56 27.79 -19.34
C PRO A 156 -10.01 28.72 -20.42
N GLY A 157 -8.68 28.75 -20.56
CA GLY A 157 -7.98 29.58 -21.56
C GLY A 157 -6.58 30.02 -21.16
N GLN A 158 -6.21 29.97 -19.88
CA GLN A 158 -4.83 30.21 -19.44
C GLN A 158 -4.03 28.91 -19.36
N LEU A 159 -2.74 29.00 -19.71
CA LEU A 159 -1.79 27.90 -19.51
C LEU A 159 -1.88 27.46 -18.04
N GLN A 160 -2.18 26.18 -17.81
CA GLN A 160 -2.20 25.63 -16.46
C GLN A 160 -0.81 25.76 -15.86
N ASN A 161 -0.67 26.63 -14.86
CA ASN A 161 0.56 26.74 -14.08
C ASN A 161 0.68 25.46 -13.23
N ILE A 162 1.67 24.63 -13.57
CA ILE A 162 2.01 23.43 -12.80
C ILE A 162 3.05 23.82 -11.76
N ASP A 163 2.77 23.51 -10.50
CA ASP A 163 3.71 23.71 -9.38
C ASP A 163 3.90 22.42 -8.58
N ILE A 164 4.87 22.42 -7.67
CA ILE A 164 5.22 21.31 -6.80
C ILE A 164 4.89 21.72 -5.37
N VAL A 165 4.04 20.95 -4.70
CA VAL A 165 3.75 21.14 -3.28
C VAL A 165 3.91 19.84 -2.51
N PRO A 166 4.13 19.89 -1.19
CA PRO A 166 4.04 18.71 -0.35
C PRO A 166 2.62 18.13 -0.35
N ILE A 167 2.48 16.80 -0.30
CA ILE A 167 1.14 16.17 -0.31
C ILE A 167 0.27 16.64 0.87
N ASN A 168 0.89 16.93 2.02
CA ASN A 168 0.20 17.37 3.23
C ASN A 168 -0.34 18.82 3.15
N TRP A 169 -0.12 19.53 2.04
CA TRP A 169 -0.76 20.82 1.76
C TRP A 169 -2.10 20.65 1.04
N ILE A 170 -2.33 19.49 0.42
CA ILE A 170 -3.58 19.21 -0.28
C ILE A 170 -4.64 18.77 0.72
N TYR A 171 -5.84 19.32 0.57
CA TYR A 171 -7.02 18.84 1.27
C TYR A 171 -8.21 18.76 0.32
N TYR A 172 -9.10 17.81 0.62
CA TYR A 172 -10.34 17.63 -0.13
C TYR A 172 -11.47 18.43 0.52
N ASN A 173 -12.21 19.19 -0.30
CA ASN A 173 -13.40 19.90 0.12
C ASN A 173 -14.65 19.14 -0.32
N SER A 174 -15.30 18.46 0.62
CA SER A 174 -16.49 17.64 0.36
C SER A 174 -17.72 18.43 -0.09
N LYS A 175 -17.76 19.75 0.12
CA LYS A 175 -18.93 20.57 -0.27
C LYS A 175 -19.05 20.75 -1.77
N ASN A 176 -17.92 20.77 -2.48
CA ASN A 176 -17.88 21.02 -3.91
C ASN A 176 -17.07 19.98 -4.69
N ASP A 177 -16.74 18.87 -4.03
CA ASP A 177 -16.05 17.71 -4.61
C ASP A 177 -14.75 18.08 -5.35
N LYS A 178 -13.93 18.93 -4.71
CA LYS A 178 -12.68 19.43 -5.29
C LYS A 178 -11.52 19.36 -4.32
N LEU A 179 -10.32 19.19 -4.87
CA LEU A 179 -9.06 19.31 -4.14
C LEU A 179 -8.63 20.77 -4.07
N TYR A 180 -8.05 21.15 -2.93
CA TYR A 180 -7.56 22.48 -2.66
C TYR A 180 -6.14 22.46 -2.11
N CYS A 181 -5.38 23.51 -2.41
CA CYS A 181 -4.05 23.74 -1.85
C CYS A 181 -3.91 25.21 -1.44
N PRO A 182 -3.44 25.51 -0.21
CA PRO A 182 -3.00 26.85 0.16
C PRO A 182 -1.79 27.25 -0.70
N PHE A 183 -1.83 28.45 -1.28
CA PHE A 183 -0.78 28.93 -2.15
C PHE A 183 -0.61 30.45 -2.08
N ILE A 184 0.52 30.93 -2.57
CA ILE A 184 0.86 32.35 -2.50
C ILE A 184 0.14 33.16 -3.57
N ASP A 185 -0.50 34.27 -3.17
CA ASP A 185 -1.31 35.11 -4.08
C ASP A 185 -0.44 36.11 -4.87
N VAL A 186 0.64 36.63 -4.24
CA VAL A 186 1.53 37.63 -4.85
C VAL A 186 2.90 37.04 -5.11
N CYS A 187 3.24 36.85 -6.39
CA CYS A 187 4.52 36.32 -6.84
C CYS A 187 5.60 37.42 -6.88
N ASN A 188 6.29 37.62 -5.75
CA ASN A 188 7.52 38.43 -5.69
C ASN A 188 8.71 37.55 -5.30
N GLU A 189 9.94 38.03 -5.53
CA GLU A 189 11.15 37.22 -5.32
C GLU A 189 11.29 36.67 -3.90
N HIS A 190 10.93 37.47 -2.89
CA HIS A 190 10.96 37.07 -1.48
C HIS A 190 9.97 35.92 -1.21
N ASN A 191 8.75 36.07 -1.70
CA ASN A 191 7.66 35.11 -1.60
C ASN A 191 7.98 33.79 -2.30
N VAL A 192 8.56 33.85 -3.50
CA VAL A 192 9.01 32.66 -4.24
C VAL A 192 10.12 31.93 -3.50
N LYS A 193 11.11 32.66 -2.93
CA LYS A 193 12.17 32.06 -2.11
C LYS A 193 11.59 31.40 -0.87
N LEU A 194 10.65 32.06 -0.19
CA LEU A 194 9.98 31.52 0.98
C LEU A 194 9.19 30.24 0.65
N LEU A 195 8.34 30.28 -0.38
CA LEU A 195 7.57 29.13 -0.88
C LEU A 195 8.49 27.94 -1.15
N ASN A 196 9.53 28.13 -1.97
CA ASN A 196 10.50 27.09 -2.28
C ASN A 196 11.16 26.51 -1.02
N SER A 197 11.47 27.35 -0.03
CA SER A 197 12.06 26.90 1.23
C SER A 197 11.11 26.06 2.08
N LEU A 198 9.80 26.37 2.06
CA LEU A 198 8.78 25.65 2.81
C LEU A 198 8.48 24.31 2.14
N VAL A 199 8.30 24.31 0.81
CA VAL A 199 8.10 23.11 0.00
C VAL A 199 9.26 22.13 0.20
N LYS A 200 10.51 22.57 -0.01
CA LYS A 200 11.70 21.70 0.17
C LYS A 200 11.84 21.13 1.58
N ARG A 201 11.45 21.89 2.61
CA ARG A 201 11.49 21.47 4.02
C ARG A 201 10.21 20.74 4.47
N ARG A 202 9.21 20.60 3.59
CA ARG A 202 7.89 20.01 3.88
C ARG A 202 7.20 20.65 5.09
N SER A 203 7.45 21.94 5.30
CA SER A 203 6.82 22.71 6.38
C SER A 203 5.39 23.06 5.98
N SER A 204 4.48 23.25 6.95
CA SER A 204 3.10 23.69 6.67
C SER A 204 3.06 25.03 5.93
N PRO A 205 2.02 25.28 5.11
CA PRO A 205 1.87 26.57 4.44
C PRO A 205 1.53 27.66 5.46
N LEU A 206 1.76 28.92 5.10
CA LEU A 206 1.36 30.04 5.97
C LEU A 206 -0.16 30.12 6.04
N ARG A 207 -0.69 30.36 7.25
CA ARG A 207 -2.15 30.48 7.49
C ARG A 207 -2.79 31.64 6.73
N SER A 208 -2.00 32.65 6.34
CA SER A 208 -2.46 33.81 5.57
C SER A 208 -2.62 33.52 4.08
N TRP A 209 -2.17 32.36 3.59
CA TRP A 209 -2.27 32.00 2.18
C TRP A 209 -3.69 31.60 1.79
N LYS A 210 -4.11 32.04 0.61
CA LYS A 210 -5.40 31.68 0.02
C LYS A 210 -5.34 30.25 -0.48
N SER A 211 -6.47 29.55 -0.44
CA SER A 211 -6.59 28.21 -1.03
C SER A 211 -7.17 28.28 -2.44
N TYR A 212 -6.60 27.50 -3.34
CA TYR A 212 -7.00 27.42 -4.75
C TYR A 212 -7.43 26.00 -5.07
N ALA A 213 -8.42 25.86 -5.95
CA ALA A 213 -8.83 24.56 -6.46
C ALA A 213 -7.74 24.03 -7.41
N ILE A 214 -7.44 22.73 -7.32
CA ILE A 214 -6.33 22.12 -8.03
C ILE A 214 -6.69 20.76 -8.64
N ASP A 215 -5.96 20.40 -9.70
CA ASP A 215 -5.85 19.03 -10.22
C ASP A 215 -4.46 18.46 -9.90
N ILE A 216 -4.39 17.17 -9.56
CA ILE A 216 -3.10 16.48 -9.42
C ILE A 216 -2.67 15.96 -10.80
N ARG A 217 -1.48 16.39 -11.25
CA ARG A 217 -0.87 16.00 -12.53
C ARG A 217 0.20 14.93 -12.39
N GLY A 218 0.64 14.64 -11.17
CA GLY A 218 1.61 13.61 -10.88
C GLY A 218 2.07 13.66 -9.43
N THR A 219 2.86 12.66 -9.05
CA THR A 219 3.40 12.51 -7.70
C THR A 219 4.91 12.29 -7.77
N ALA A 220 5.64 12.54 -6.69
CA ALA A 220 7.07 12.32 -6.60
C ALA A 220 7.50 12.08 -5.14
N ASN A 221 8.52 11.27 -4.96
CA ASN A 221 9.01 10.94 -3.63
C ASN A 221 10.06 11.92 -3.12
N THR A 222 10.69 12.67 -4.02
CA THR A 222 11.66 13.71 -3.68
C THR A 222 11.41 14.98 -4.49
N TYR A 223 11.81 16.12 -3.95
CA TYR A 223 11.70 17.40 -4.65
C TYR A 223 12.45 17.41 -6.00
N ASN A 224 13.62 16.77 -6.06
CA ASN A 224 14.41 16.69 -7.29
C ASN A 224 13.73 15.84 -8.36
N GLU A 225 13.07 14.75 -7.97
CA GLU A 225 12.24 13.94 -8.88
C GLU A 225 11.05 14.76 -9.39
N ALA A 226 10.38 15.51 -8.50
CA ALA A 226 9.28 16.38 -8.87
C ALA A 226 9.70 17.43 -9.92
N ILE A 227 10.85 18.08 -9.76
CA ILE A 227 11.39 19.02 -10.75
C ILE A 227 11.60 18.34 -12.12
N LYS A 228 12.15 17.12 -12.13
CA LYS A 228 12.34 16.38 -13.39
C LYS A 228 10.99 16.11 -14.07
N LYS A 229 9.98 15.71 -13.30
CA LYS A 229 8.61 15.46 -13.80
C LYS A 229 7.94 16.72 -14.32
N VAL A 230 8.06 17.86 -13.63
CA VAL A 230 7.55 19.17 -14.11
C VAL A 230 8.20 19.54 -15.44
N LYS A 231 9.53 19.44 -15.56
CA LYS A 231 10.23 19.72 -16.83
C LYS A 231 9.72 18.85 -17.99
N LYS A 232 9.39 17.59 -17.72
CA LYS A 232 8.81 16.66 -18.69
C LYS A 232 7.37 17.04 -19.06
N LEU A 233 6.56 17.48 -18.10
CA LEU A 233 5.20 17.98 -18.34
C LEU A 233 5.18 19.24 -19.20
N THR A 234 6.15 20.14 -19.03
CA THR A 234 6.26 21.35 -19.86
C THR A 234 6.55 21.02 -21.33
N SER A 235 7.32 19.97 -21.61
CA SER A 235 7.62 19.55 -22.99
C SER A 235 6.55 18.62 -23.58
N GLN A 236 5.84 17.87 -22.75
CA GLN A 236 4.88 16.86 -23.18
C GLN A 236 3.66 16.82 -22.22
N PRO A 237 2.63 17.64 -22.45
CA PRO A 237 1.53 17.86 -21.49
C PRO A 237 0.65 16.62 -21.24
N HIS A 238 0.75 15.57 -22.06
CA HIS A 238 -0.05 14.34 -21.95
C HIS A 238 0.73 13.11 -21.43
N VAL A 239 1.98 13.26 -20.98
CA VAL A 239 2.84 12.11 -20.59
C VAL A 239 2.30 11.30 -19.43
N PHE A 240 1.51 11.91 -18.56
CA PHE A 240 1.05 11.29 -17.33
C PHE A 240 -0.46 10.97 -17.35
N SER A 241 -1.14 11.22 -18.49
CA SER A 241 -2.58 10.99 -18.64
C SER A 241 -2.93 9.62 -19.23
N THR A 242 -1.95 8.78 -19.52
CA THR A 242 -2.18 7.40 -20.00
C THR A 242 -1.37 6.44 -19.16
N GLU A 243 -2.08 5.50 -18.53
CA GLU A 243 -1.54 4.22 -18.10
C GLU A 243 -0.81 3.56 -19.29
N ASP A 244 0.27 2.83 -18.97
CA ASP A 244 1.14 2.06 -19.87
C ASP A 244 2.14 2.82 -20.76
N GLU A 245 3.43 2.74 -20.39
CA GLU A 245 4.54 2.35 -21.28
C GLU A 245 5.88 2.32 -20.50
N GLU A 246 6.07 1.31 -19.65
CA GLU A 246 7.42 0.79 -19.34
C GLU A 246 7.42 -0.75 -19.30
N HIS A 247 6.60 -1.34 -20.17
CA HIS A 247 6.61 -2.74 -20.57
C HIS A 247 6.70 -2.85 -22.10
N ALA A 248 7.79 -2.33 -22.67
CA ALA A 248 8.24 -2.67 -24.01
C ALA A 248 9.77 -2.58 -24.09
N LEU A 249 10.42 -3.57 -23.47
CA LEU A 249 11.60 -4.34 -23.94
C LEU A 249 12.25 -5.10 -22.77
#